data_AF-A0A9W6N9S2-F1
#
_entry.id   AF-A0A9W6N9S2-F1
#
_cell.length_a   1.000
_cell.length_b   1.000
_cell.length_c   1.000
_cell.angle_alpha   90.00
_cell.angle_beta   90.00
_cell.angle_gamma   90.00
#
_symmetry.space_group_name_H-M   'P 1'
#
loop_
_entity.id
_entity.type
_entity.pdbx_description
1 polymer ?
#
loop_
_entity_poly.entity_id
_entity_poly.type
_entity_poly.pdbx_seq_one_letter_code
_entity_poly.pdbx_strand_id
1 'polypeptide(L)' 'MKLVWSVWALSDRDGMFSHIEADNPSAAVSIDERIAGAARRLRDFPESGRP' A
#
# COMPACT_ATOMS: atom_id res chain seq x y z
N MET A 1 -8.28 16.01 4.00
CA MET A 1 -7.43 15.26 4.95
C MET A 1 -6.01 15.12 4.40
N LYS A 2 -4.97 15.13 5.26
CA LYS A 2 -3.59 14.86 4.83
C LYS A 2 -3.29 13.37 5.02
N LEU A 3 -3.04 12.64 3.93
CA LEU A 3 -2.61 11.25 3.97
C LEU A 3 -1.10 11.20 4.17
N VAL A 4 -0.64 10.45 5.17
CA VAL A 4 0.79 10.21 5.45
C VAL A 4 1.02 8.74 5.74
N TRP A 5 2.16 8.22 5.31
CA TRP A 5 2.62 6.89 5.70
C TRP A 5 3.46 7.01 6.97
N SER A 6 3.23 6.13 7.94
CA SER A 6 4.17 5.97 9.05
C SER A 6 5.42 5.24 8.56
N VAL A 7 6.52 5.36 9.30
CA VAL A 7 7.75 4.60 9.03
C VAL A 7 7.51 3.09 9.06
N TRP A 8 6.61 2.62 9.94
CA TRP A 8 6.20 1.23 10.03
C TRP A 8 5.47 0.77 8.76
N ALA A 9 4.51 1.57 8.27
CA ALA A 9 3.77 1.23 7.07
C ALA A 9 4.64 1.25 5.79
N LEU A 10 5.70 2.06 5.76
CA LEU A 10 6.71 2.00 4.69
C LEU A 10 7.53 0.71 4.79
N SER A 11 8.00 0.35 5.98
CA SER A 11 8.72 -0.91 6.20
C SER A 11 7.88 -2.14 5.86
N ASP A 12 6.59 -2.13 6.18
CA ASP A 12 5.68 -3.21 5.85
C ASP A 12 5.53 -3.34 4.32
N ARG A 13 5.41 -2.21 3.61
CA ARG A 13 5.32 -2.20 2.13
C ARG A 13 6.59 -2.72 1.48
N ASP A 14 7.75 -2.28 1.95
CA ASP A 14 9.05 -2.77 1.44
C ASP A 14 9.20 -4.28 1.70
N GLY A 15 8.85 -4.75 2.89
CA GLY A 15 8.92 -6.18 3.23
C GLY A 15 7.97 -7.05 2.40
N MET A 16 6.72 -6.61 2.21
CA MET A 16 5.77 -7.29 1.32
C MET A 16 6.25 -7.30 -0.13
N PHE A 17 6.79 -6.17 -0.61
CA PHE A 17 7.32 -6.06 -1.97
C PHE A 17 8.44 -7.06 -2.20
N SER A 18 9.49 -7.04 -1.36
CA SER A 18 10.64 -7.95 -1.50
C SER A 18 10.25 -9.43 -1.37
N HIS A 19 9.27 -9.75 -0.52
CA HIS A 19 8.77 -11.12 -0.40
C HIS A 19 8.13 -11.62 -1.70
N ILE A 20 7.27 -10.82 -2.31
CA ILE A 20 6.59 -11.19 -3.56
C ILE A 20 7.57 -11.14 -4.74
N GLU A 21 8.47 -10.16 -4.76
CA GLU A 21 9.46 -9.95 -5.83
C GLU A 21 10.36 -11.17 -6.03
N ALA A 22 10.71 -11.87 -4.95
CA ALA A 22 11.53 -13.08 -5.01
C ALA A 22 10.94 -14.17 -5.94
N ASP A 23 9.61 -14.23 -6.04
CA ASP A 23 8.90 -15.21 -6.87
C ASP A 23 8.32 -14.59 -8.15
N ASN A 24 7.79 -13.37 -8.08
CA ASN A 24 7.13 -12.69 -9.20
C ASN A 24 7.23 -11.16 -9.09
N PRO A 25 8.25 -10.55 -9.72
CA PRO A 25 8.44 -9.09 -9.71
C PRO A 25 7.24 -8.30 -10.25
N SER A 26 6.56 -8.81 -11.29
CA SER A 26 5.39 -8.15 -11.87
C SER A 26 4.22 -8.10 -10.87
N ALA A 27 4.02 -9.19 -10.12
CA ALA A 27 3.02 -9.23 -9.06
C ALA A 27 3.36 -8.27 -7.91
N ALA A 28 4.65 -8.14 -7.53
CA ALA A 28 5.08 -7.23 -6.48
C ALA A 28 4.70 -5.77 -6.80
N VAL A 29 5.00 -5.31 -8.02
CA VAL A 29 4.61 -3.98 -8.51
C VAL A 29 3.09 -3.82 -8.50
N SER A 30 2.35 -4.78 -9.06
CA SER A 30 0.89 -4.70 -9.14
C SER A 30 0.22 -4.60 -7.76
N ILE A 31 0.72 -5.34 -6.77
CA ILE A 31 0.19 -5.31 -5.40
C ILE A 31 0.52 -3.98 -4.71
N ASP A 32 1.76 -3.50 -4.81
CA ASP A 32 2.12 -2.22 -4.19
C ASP A 32 1.32 -1.04 -4.77
N GLU A 33 1.14 -1.00 -6.09
CA GLU A 33 0.32 0.02 -6.75
C GLU A 33 -1.15 -0.05 -6.31
N ARG A 34 -1.70 -1.24 -6.11
CA ARG A 34 -3.07 -1.44 -5.59
C ARG A 34 -3.22 -0.92 -4.17
N ILE A 35 -2.24 -1.17 -3.29
CA ILE A 35 -2.23 -0.65 -1.92
C ILE A 35 -2.16 0.88 -1.94
N ALA A 36 -1.21 1.44 -2.68
CA ALA A 36 -1.03 2.88 -2.78
C ALA A 36 -2.27 3.57 -3.39
N GLY A 37 -2.90 2.95 -4.39
CA GLY A 37 -4.13 3.42 -5.01
C GLY A 37 -5.32 3.40 -4.05
N ALA A 38 -5.49 2.32 -3.28
CA ALA A 38 -6.56 2.23 -2.28
C ALA A 38 -6.39 3.29 -1.17
N ALA A 39 -5.16 3.47 -0.65
CA ALA A 39 -4.86 4.48 0.35
C ALA A 39 -5.12 5.90 -0.18
N ARG A 40 -4.80 6.18 -1.45
CA ARG A 40 -5.03 7.49 -2.08
C ARG A 40 -6.50 7.90 -2.05
N ARG A 41 -7.43 6.95 -2.21
CA ARG A 41 -8.88 7.22 -2.15
C ARG A 41 -9.35 7.72 -0.78
N LEU A 42 -8.63 7.41 0.30
CA LEU A 42 -8.98 7.89 1.65
C LEU A 42 -8.89 9.42 1.78
N ARG A 43 -8.17 10.09 0.86
CA ARG A 43 -8.14 11.56 0.82
C ARG A 43 -9.52 12.16 0.59
N ASP A 44 -10.33 11.48 -0.24
CA ASP A 44 -11.65 11.93 -0.66
C ASP A 44 -12.77 11.18 0.10
N PHE A 45 -12.52 9.90 0.46
CA PHE A 45 -13.48 9.02 1.14
C PHE A 45 -12.84 8.40 2.41
N PRO A 46 -12.63 9.19 3.48
CA PRO A 46 -11.90 8.74 4.67
C PRO A 46 -12.59 7.60 5.44
N GLU A 47 -13.91 7.49 5.37
CA GLU A 47 -14.72 6.46 6.04
C GLU A 47 -14.99 5.25 5.15
N SER A 48 -14.24 5.08 4.06
CA SER A 48 -14.39 3.92 3.16
C SER A 48 -13.86 2.59 3.75
N GLY A 49 -13.19 2.66 4.90
CA GLY A 49 -12.83 1.50 5.71
C GLY A 49 -14.02 0.94 6.50
N ARG A 50 -13.90 -0.31 6.94
CA ARG A 50 -14.86 -0.88 7.90
C ARG A 50 -14.60 -0.27 9.29
N PRO A 51 -15.64 -0.04 10.12
CA PRO A 51 -15.49 0.41 11.51
C PRO A 51 -14.69 -0.56 12.37
#